data_AF-A0AAY4EQV3-F1
#
_entry.id   AF-A0AAY4EQV3-F1
#
_cell.length_a   1.000
_cell.length_b   1.000
_cell.length_c   1.000
_cell.angle_alpha   90.00
_cell.angle_beta   90.00
_cell.angle_gamma   90.00
#
_symmetry.space_group_name_H-M   'P 1'
#
loop_
_entity.id
_entity.type
_entity.pdbx_description
1 polymer ?
#
loop_
_entity_poly.entity_id
_entity_poly.type
_entity_poly.pdbx_seq_one_letter_code
_entity_poly.pdbx_strand_id
1 'polypeptide(L)'
;MSDDEQQEQTIAEDLVVTKYKMGGDIANQALRVVIEAAKPGVSVLSLCEKGDAHITAETGKIFKKEKDMKKGIAFPTCVSVNNCVCHFSPLKSDPDYTLKEGDLPPESIWV
;
A
#
# COMPACT_ATOMS: atom_id res chain seq x y z
N MET A 1 -8.86 -34.34 -7.25
CA MET A 1 -9.16 -32.99 -6.75
C MET A 1 -9.31 -32.15 -8.00
N SER A 2 -10.53 -31.80 -8.41
CA SER A 2 -10.75 -31.08 -9.66
C SER A 2 -10.15 -29.69 -9.57
N ASP A 3 -9.23 -29.40 -10.48
CA ASP A 3 -8.91 -28.03 -10.87
C ASP A 3 -10.18 -27.42 -11.48
N ASP A 4 -10.91 -26.65 -10.68
CA ASP A 4 -11.77 -25.60 -11.23
C ASP A 4 -10.80 -24.60 -11.88
N GLU A 5 -10.54 -24.76 -13.17
CA GLU A 5 -9.96 -23.72 -14.01
C GLU A 5 -10.92 -22.53 -14.00
N GLN A 6 -10.83 -21.69 -12.96
CA GLN A 6 -11.50 -20.40 -12.95
C GLN A 6 -10.97 -19.61 -14.14
N GLN A 7 -11.80 -19.47 -15.15
CA GLN A 7 -11.49 -18.69 -16.34
C GLN A 7 -10.97 -17.31 -15.90
N GLU A 8 -9.74 -16.99 -16.30
CA GLU A 8 -9.06 -15.78 -15.86
C GLU A 8 -9.84 -14.54 -16.32
N GLN A 9 -10.27 -13.73 -15.36
CA GLN A 9 -10.96 -12.48 -15.64
C GLN A 9 -9.94 -11.48 -16.21
N THR A 10 -10.21 -10.94 -17.40
CA THR A 10 -9.30 -10.03 -18.10
C THR A 10 -9.82 -8.60 -18.09
N ILE A 11 -8.96 -7.65 -18.48
CA ILE A 11 -9.34 -6.24 -18.66
C ILE A 11 -10.36 -5.99 -19.78
N ALA A 12 -10.76 -7.03 -20.53
CA ALA A 12 -11.87 -6.94 -21.48
C ALA A 12 -13.23 -6.81 -20.76
N GLU A 13 -13.30 -7.15 -19.47
CA GLU A 13 -14.49 -6.96 -18.65
C GLU A 13 -14.45 -5.61 -17.92
N ASP A 14 -15.47 -4.78 -18.12
CA ASP A 14 -15.58 -3.46 -17.49
C ASP A 14 -15.50 -3.50 -15.95
N LEU A 15 -16.01 -4.58 -15.35
CA LEU A 15 -15.96 -4.78 -13.90
C LEU A 15 -14.52 -4.97 -13.41
N VAL A 16 -13.68 -5.66 -14.19
CA VAL A 16 -12.26 -5.85 -13.88
C VAL A 16 -11.54 -4.51 -13.92
N VAL A 17 -11.74 -3.73 -14.99
CA VAL A 17 -11.17 -2.38 -15.13
C VAL A 17 -11.62 -1.46 -13.99
N THR A 18 -12.88 -1.56 -13.57
CA THR A 18 -13.42 -0.79 -12.44
C THR A 18 -12.70 -1.14 -11.14
N LYS A 19 -12.47 -2.43 -10.85
CA LYS A 19 -11.70 -2.87 -9.66
C LYS A 19 -10.28 -2.33 -9.69
N TYR A 20 -9.60 -2.37 -10.84
CA TYR A 20 -8.25 -1.81 -11.00
C TYR A 20 -8.21 -0.31 -10.75
N LYS A 21 -9.16 0.45 -11.31
CA LYS A 21 -9.26 1.91 -11.09
C LYS A 21 -9.46 2.24 -9.62
N MET A 22 -10.41 1.56 -8.96
CA MET A 22 -10.67 1.76 -7.53
C MET A 22 -9.44 1.42 -6.68
N GLY A 23 -8.72 0.34 -6.99
CA GLY A 23 -7.47 -0.02 -6.32
C GLY A 23 -6.38 1.04 -6.52
N GLY A 24 -6.20 1.52 -7.75
CA GLY A 24 -5.26 2.58 -8.08
C GLY A 24 -5.58 3.90 -7.38
N ASP A 25 -6.86 4.28 -7.28
CA ASP A 25 -7.29 5.47 -6.56
C ASP A 25 -6.95 5.38 -5.06
N ILE A 26 -7.18 4.22 -4.43
CA ILE A 26 -6.83 3.99 -3.02
C ILE A 26 -5.31 4.03 -2.82
N ALA A 27 -4.52 3.40 -3.69
CA ALA A 27 -3.06 3.43 -3.62
C ALA A 27 -2.53 4.86 -3.76
N ASN A 28 -3.06 5.64 -4.71
CA ASN A 28 -2.70 7.05 -4.90
C ASN A 28 -3.04 7.92 -3.67
N GLN A 29 -4.18 7.66 -3.02
CA GLN A 29 -4.56 8.35 -1.78
C GLN A 29 -3.64 7.98 -0.63
N ALA A 30 -3.34 6.70 -0.44
CA ALA A 30 -2.44 6.22 0.58
C ALA A 30 -1.02 6.80 0.41
N LEU A 31 -0.51 6.84 -0.82
CA LEU A 31 0.78 7.46 -1.16
C LEU A 31 0.81 8.93 -0.75
N ARG A 32 -0.23 9.71 -1.06
CA ARG A 32 -0.32 11.12 -0.64
C ARG A 32 -0.31 11.28 0.88
N VAL A 33 -1.07 10.43 1.59
CA VAL A 33 -1.14 10.44 3.06
C VAL A 33 0.23 10.16 3.69
N VAL A 34 1.01 9.23 3.11
CA VAL A 34 2.35 8.91 3.59
C VAL A 34 3.33 10.04 3.27
N ILE A 35 3.31 10.60 2.05
CA ILE A 35 4.14 11.74 1.64
C ILE A 35 3.91 12.95 2.56
N GLU A 36 2.65 13.31 2.84
CA GLU A 36 2.32 14.44 3.71
C GLU A 36 2.75 14.23 5.17
N ALA A 37 2.83 12.97 5.60
CA ALA A 37 3.27 12.57 6.93
C ALA A 37 4.80 12.47 7.05
N ALA A 38 5.50 12.27 5.93
CA ALA A 38 6.93 12.05 5.90
C ALA A 38 7.69 13.37 6.15
N LYS A 39 8.03 13.59 7.42
CA LYS A 39 8.74 14.78 7.89
C LYS A 39 9.97 14.38 8.70
N PRO A 40 10.98 15.25 8.79
CA PRO A 40 12.13 15.01 9.68
C PRO A 40 11.66 14.73 11.11
N GLY A 41 12.26 13.73 11.76
CA GLY A 41 11.89 13.27 13.10
C GLY A 41 10.79 12.20 13.13
N VAL A 42 10.19 11.84 11.99
CA VAL A 42 9.17 10.79 11.93
C VAL A 42 9.81 9.42 11.73
N SER A 43 9.27 8.42 12.42
CA SER A 43 9.64 7.01 12.32
C SER A 43 9.17 6.40 10.99
N VAL A 44 10.03 5.65 10.31
CA VAL A 44 9.67 4.92 9.10
C VAL A 44 8.64 3.83 9.42
N LEU A 45 8.79 3.11 10.53
CA LEU A 45 7.78 2.14 10.98
C LEU A 45 6.39 2.80 11.08
N SER A 46 6.32 3.99 11.68
CA SER A 46 5.04 4.71 11.83
C SER A 46 4.41 5.13 10.50
N LEU A 47 5.24 5.39 9.47
CA LEU A 47 4.76 5.70 8.12
C LEU A 47 4.22 4.46 7.41
N CYS A 48 4.93 3.33 7.51
CA CYS A 48 4.48 2.05 6.99
C CYS A 48 3.12 1.65 7.61
N GLU A 49 3.02 1.69 8.94
CA GLU A 49 1.76 1.40 9.64
C GLU A 49 0.62 2.34 9.21
N LYS A 50 0.94 3.63 8.98
CA LYS A 50 -0.05 4.61 8.53
C LYS A 50 -0.58 4.33 7.13
N GLY A 51 0.30 3.96 6.19
CA GLY A 51 -0.09 3.60 4.82
C GLY A 51 -0.96 2.35 4.81
N ASP A 52 -0.53 1.30 5.51
CA ASP A 52 -1.25 0.02 5.61
C ASP A 52 -2.62 0.19 6.27
N ALA A 53 -2.69 1.01 7.32
CA ALA A 53 -3.95 1.34 7.98
C ALA A 53 -4.91 2.09 7.03
N HIS A 54 -4.38 3.02 6.22
CA HIS A 54 -5.19 3.75 5.24
C HIS A 54 -5.75 2.81 4.16
N ILE A 55 -4.90 1.96 3.56
CA ILE A 55 -5.34 0.97 2.56
C ILE A 55 -6.41 0.06 3.14
N THR A 56 -6.18 -0.48 4.35
CA THR A 56 -7.13 -1.38 5.01
C THR A 56 -8.47 -0.69 5.29
N ALA A 57 -8.44 0.58 5.72
CA ALA A 57 -9.64 1.35 5.97
C ALA A 57 -10.44 1.65 4.68
N GLU A 58 -9.78 2.08 3.60
CA GLU A 58 -10.46 2.43 2.34
C GLU A 58 -10.98 1.18 1.62
N THR A 59 -10.18 0.12 1.55
CA THR A 59 -10.60 -1.17 0.96
C THR A 59 -11.77 -1.79 1.74
N GLY A 60 -11.85 -1.57 3.06
CA GLY A 60 -12.99 -1.97 3.89
C GLY A 60 -14.30 -1.22 3.59
N LYS A 61 -14.24 -0.03 2.98
CA LYS A 61 -15.43 0.77 2.64
C LYS A 61 -16.12 0.30 1.36
N ILE A 62 -15.36 -0.27 0.43
CA ILE A 62 -15.83 -0.72 -0.88
C ILE A 62 -16.23 -2.20 -0.87
N PHE A 63 -17.10 -2.64 -1.79
CA PHE A 63 -17.51 -4.05 -1.93
C PHE A 63 -17.96 -4.75 -0.64
N LYS A 64 -18.67 -4.05 0.27
CA LYS A 64 -19.11 -4.62 1.56
C LYS A 64 -20.14 -5.74 1.44
N LYS A 65 -20.88 -5.79 0.34
CA LYS A 65 -21.90 -6.80 0.07
C LYS A 65 -21.30 -8.14 -0.40
N GLU A 66 -20.07 -8.12 -0.89
CA GLU A 66 -19.36 -9.29 -1.41
C GLU A 66 -18.45 -9.84 -0.31
N LYS A 67 -18.99 -10.74 0.52
CA LYS A 67 -18.30 -11.26 1.71
C LYS A 67 -17.07 -12.10 1.40
N ASP A 68 -17.07 -12.79 0.26
CA ASP A 68 -15.97 -13.68 -0.15
C ASP A 68 -14.92 -12.96 -1.02
N MET A 69 -15.10 -11.66 -1.28
CA MET A 69 -14.14 -10.87 -2.06
C MET A 69 -12.91 -10.54 -1.22
N LYS A 70 -11.75 -11.04 -1.65
CA LYS A 70 -10.44 -10.67 -1.10
C LYS A 70 -10.11 -9.23 -1.51
N LYS A 71 -9.83 -8.37 -0.53
CA LYS A 71 -9.43 -6.98 -0.69
C LYS A 71 -8.56 -6.56 0.48
N GLY A 72 -7.65 -5.62 0.25
CA GLY A 72 -6.71 -5.16 1.26
C GLY A 72 -5.36 -4.83 0.64
N ILE A 73 -4.31 -5.06 1.42
CA ILE A 73 -2.93 -4.77 1.04
C ILE A 73 -2.44 -5.81 0.04
N ALA A 74 -2.08 -5.37 -1.16
CA ALA A 74 -1.43 -6.20 -2.17
C ALA A 74 0.09 -6.29 -1.95
N PHE A 75 0.69 -5.17 -1.53
CA PHE A 75 2.08 -5.05 -1.15
C PHE A 75 2.17 -4.13 0.07
N PRO A 76 2.94 -4.47 1.13
CA PRO A 76 3.05 -3.64 2.32
C PRO A 76 3.68 -2.28 2.00
N THR A 77 3.24 -1.25 2.70
CA THR A 77 3.81 0.09 2.56
C THR A 77 5.31 0.06 2.87
N CYS A 78 6.14 0.49 1.93
CA CYS A 78 7.59 0.52 2.08
C CYS A 78 8.12 1.95 1.92
N VAL A 79 9.08 2.32 2.77
CA VAL A 79 9.72 3.64 2.73
C VAL A 79 11.24 3.46 2.72
N SER A 80 11.84 3.57 1.54
CA SER A 80 13.26 3.29 1.33
C SER A 80 14.06 4.59 1.24
N VAL A 81 14.86 4.87 2.27
CA VAL A 81 15.66 6.11 2.40
C VAL A 81 17.08 5.95 1.84
N ASN A 82 17.62 7.02 1.24
CA ASN A 82 19.03 7.13 0.83
C ASN A 82 19.54 5.95 -0.03
N ASN A 83 20.42 5.11 0.53
CA ASN A 83 21.04 3.97 -0.13
C ASN A 83 20.19 2.70 -0.07
N CYS A 84 19.03 2.73 0.59
CA CYS A 84 18.08 1.62 0.59
C CYS A 84 17.36 1.60 -0.76
N VAL A 85 17.53 0.51 -1.51
CA VAL A 85 16.99 0.42 -2.88
C VAL A 85 15.48 0.16 -2.88
N CYS A 86 14.99 -0.78 -2.07
CA CYS A 86 13.57 -1.14 -2.00
C CYS A 86 13.23 -1.96 -0.74
N HIS A 87 11.93 -2.18 -0.53
CA HIS A 87 11.35 -3.13 0.43
C HIS A 87 11.68 -2.86 1.91
N PHE A 88 11.90 -1.60 2.29
CA PHE A 88 12.06 -1.26 3.71
C PHE A 88 10.69 -1.03 4.37
N SER A 89 10.20 -2.10 5.00
CA SER A 89 9.00 -2.12 5.84
C SER A 89 9.36 -2.78 7.18
N PRO A 90 9.98 -2.05 8.12
CA PRO A 90 10.49 -2.63 9.36
C PRO A 90 9.38 -3.22 10.23
N LEU A 91 9.67 -4.30 10.95
CA LEU A 91 8.80 -4.83 12.00
C LEU A 91 9.01 -4.06 13.31
N LYS A 92 8.09 -4.22 14.27
CA LYS A 92 8.23 -3.64 15.63
C LYS A 92 9.45 -4.14 16.40
N SER A 93 9.96 -5.31 16.03
CA SER A 93 11.18 -5.90 16.58
C SER A 93 12.45 -5.38 15.90
N ASP A 94 12.33 -4.82 14.70
CA ASP A 94 13.45 -4.38 13.90
C ASP A 94 13.92 -2.99 14.33
N PRO A 95 15.20 -2.65 14.09
CA PRO A 95 15.67 -1.28 14.31
C PRO A 95 14.93 -0.31 13.39
N ASP A 96 14.23 0.63 14.00
CA ASP A 96 13.51 1.68 13.29
C ASP A 96 14.46 2.77 12.76
N TYR A 97 14.04 3.44 11.69
CA TYR A 97 14.74 4.57 11.11
C TYR A 97 13.94 5.85 11.32
N THR A 98 14.57 6.88 11.86
CA THR A 98 13.97 8.21 11.97
C THR A 98 14.46 9.07 10.81
N LEU A 99 13.50 9.62 10.05
CA LEU A 99 13.77 10.49 8.92
C LEU A 99 14.55 11.73 9.32
N LYS A 100 15.54 12.11 8.52
CA LYS A 100 16.28 13.37 8.65
C LYS A 100 15.91 14.30 7.50
N GLU A 101 16.28 15.56 7.66
CA GLU A 101 16.10 16.56 6.61
C GLU A 101 16.90 16.17 5.37
N GLY A 102 16.22 16.07 4.23
CA GLY A 102 16.83 15.70 2.94
C GLY A 102 16.90 14.20 2.62
N ASP A 103 16.46 13.30 3.53
CA ASP A 103 16.56 11.84 3.32
C ASP A 103 15.55 11.26 2.33
N LEU A 104 14.47 12.00 2.02
CA LEU A 104 13.32 11.49 1.29
C LEU A 104 13.03 12.28 0.00
N PRO A 105 13.45 11.75 -1.15
CA PRO A 105 12.80 12.05 -2.41
C PRO A 105 11.36 11.45 -2.46
N PRO A 106 10.42 12.06 -3.20
CA PRO A 106 9.06 11.52 -3.34
C PRO A 106 8.99 10.09 -3.89
N GLU A 107 9.94 9.69 -4.74
CA GLU A 107 10.05 8.35 -5.33
C GLU A 107 10.47 7.24 -4.35
N SER A 108 10.83 7.58 -3.11
CA SER A 108 11.25 6.63 -2.08
C SER A 108 10.10 5.89 -1.37
N ILE A 109 8.86 6.28 -1.61
CA ILE A 109 7.67 5.73 -0.93
C ILE A 109 6.91 4.83 -1.91
N TRP A 110 6.66 3.59 -1.49
CA TRP A 110 5.94 2.58 -2.25
C TRP A 110 4.71 2.12 -1.47
N VAL A 111 3.55 2.13 -2.13
CA VAL A 111 2.23 1.79 -1.55
C VAL A 111 1.43 0.96 -2.54
#